data_AF-A0A3D1CMF9-F1
#
_entry.id   AF-A0A3D1CMF9-F1
#
_cell.length_a   1.000
_cell.length_b   1.000
_cell.length_c   1.000
_cell.angle_alpha   90.00
_cell.angle_beta   90.00
_cell.angle_gamma   90.00
#
_symmetry.space_group_name_H-M   'P 1'
#
loop_
_entity.id
_entity.type
_entity.pdbx_description
1 polymer ?
#
loop_
_entity_poly.entity_id
_entity_poly.type
_entity_poly.pdbx_seq_one_letter_code
_entity_poly.pdbx_strand_id
1 'polypeptide(L)'
;QLEDIYLYSVDDLHDIIEENLQSRRDAAKQAEEIIDTQADHFAGWMRSQDTVPVIRSIRERGQMLSTQAVDKALRQLEQGASAEMVMTELARTLTNKLLHEPSRQLRQSAFESDENNPMIDAARRLFNIKD
;
A
#
# COMPACT_ATOMS: atom_id res chain seq x y z
N GLN A 1 9.69 74.94 -0.15
CA GLN A 1 9.36 73.81 0.74
C GLN A 1 9.70 72.54 -0.03
N LEU A 2 10.32 71.55 0.60
CA LEU A 2 10.65 70.27 -0.02
C LEU A 2 9.56 69.28 0.41
N GLU A 3 8.49 69.22 -0.36
CA GLU A 3 7.55 68.09 -0.35
C GLU A 3 8.29 66.91 -1.03
N ASP A 4 8.25 65.72 -0.44
CA ASP A 4 8.97 64.48 -0.84
C ASP A 4 10.41 64.26 -0.32
N ILE A 5 10.77 64.76 0.87
CA ILE A 5 11.96 64.28 1.59
C ILE A 5 11.56 63.53 2.85
N TYR A 6 11.95 62.25 2.92
CA TYR A 6 11.82 61.40 4.10
C TYR A 6 13.20 61.21 4.74
N LEU A 7 13.34 61.62 6.00
CA LEU A 7 14.55 61.39 6.80
C LEU A 7 14.36 60.10 7.59
N TYR A 8 15.21 59.12 7.32
CA TYR A 8 15.33 57.90 8.12
C TYR A 8 16.65 57.92 8.86
N SER A 9 16.62 57.60 10.15
CA SER A 9 17.78 57.43 11.01
C SER A 9 18.22 55.97 11.07
N VAL A 10 19.39 55.71 11.66
CA VAL A 10 19.89 54.34 11.86
C VAL A 10 18.96 53.55 12.79
N ASP A 11 18.29 54.23 13.72
CA ASP A 11 17.33 53.62 14.63
C ASP A 11 16.06 53.16 13.87
N ASP A 12 15.59 53.94 12.89
CA ASP A 12 14.44 53.55 12.04
C ASP A 12 14.72 52.30 11.18
N LEU A 13 15.98 52.02 10.86
CA LEU A 13 16.38 50.80 10.16
C LEU A 13 16.40 49.58 11.09
N HIS A 14 16.59 49.79 12.40
CA HIS A 14 16.65 48.70 13.37
C HIS A 14 15.27 48.02 13.52
N ASP A 15 14.21 48.82 13.64
CA ASP A 15 12.83 48.33 13.75
C ASP A 15 12.42 47.51 12.51
N ILE A 16 12.80 47.97 11.31
CA ILE A 16 12.56 47.25 10.06
C ILE A 16 13.33 45.93 10.02
N ILE A 17 14.56 45.90 10.54
CA ILE A 17 15.37 44.67 10.60
C ILE A 17 14.74 43.67 11.56
N GLU A 18 14.25 44.11 12.72
CA GLU A 18 13.56 43.24 13.69
C GLU A 18 12.25 42.67 13.11
N GLU A 19 11.45 43.49 12.43
CA GLU A 19 10.23 43.04 11.74
C GLU A 19 10.56 42.01 10.65
N ASN A 20 11.59 42.26 9.84
CA ASN A 20 12.04 41.32 8.82
C ASN A 20 12.54 40.01 9.43
N LEU A 21 13.24 40.07 10.56
CA LEU A 21 13.73 38.87 11.25
C LEU A 21 12.55 38.05 11.79
N GLN A 22 11.54 38.71 12.36
CA GLN A 22 10.34 38.03 12.85
C GLN A 22 9.55 37.40 11.70
N SER A 23 9.32 38.14 10.61
CA SER A 23 8.69 37.63 9.40
C SER A 23 9.42 36.41 8.82
N ARG A 24 10.76 36.43 8.80
CA ARG A 24 11.58 35.28 8.39
C ARG A 24 11.42 34.07 9.30
N ARG A 25 11.32 34.28 10.62
CA ARG A 25 11.08 33.19 11.59
C ARG A 25 9.71 32.57 11.40
N ASP A 26 8.69 33.39 11.20
CA ASP A 26 7.33 32.90 10.99
C ASP A 26 7.21 32.13 9.66
N ALA A 27 7.84 32.63 8.60
CA ALA A 27 7.93 31.92 7.32
C ALA A 27 8.71 30.59 7.44
N ALA A 28 9.81 30.57 8.21
CA ALA A 28 10.56 29.34 8.46
C ALA A 28 9.72 28.29 9.18
N LYS A 29 8.95 28.71 10.20
CA LYS A 29 8.04 27.80 10.92
C LYS A 29 6.96 27.22 9.99
N GLN A 30 6.37 28.04 9.14
CA GLN A 30 5.40 27.56 8.13
C GLN A 30 6.05 26.56 7.16
N ALA A 31 7.30 26.80 6.76
CA ALA A 31 8.03 25.88 5.91
C ALA A 31 8.30 24.54 6.63
N GLU A 32 8.66 24.56 7.90
CA GLU A 32 8.83 23.35 8.73
C GLU A 32 7.53 22.53 8.80
N GLU A 33 6.38 23.17 9.04
CA GLU A 33 5.07 22.48 9.07
C GLU A 33 4.73 21.81 7.72
N ILE A 34 5.05 22.47 6.61
CA ILE A 34 4.90 21.90 5.26
C ILE A 34 5.82 20.70 5.08
N ILE A 35 7.09 20.83 5.49
CA ILE A 35 8.08 19.75 5.38
C ILE A 35 7.64 18.53 6.18
N ASP A 36 7.21 18.71 7.43
CA ASP A 36 6.77 17.61 8.29
C ASP A 36 5.58 16.86 7.66
N THR A 37 4.60 17.61 7.17
CA THR A 37 3.43 17.03 6.49
C THR A 37 3.85 16.22 5.25
N GLN A 38 4.78 16.74 4.45
CA GLN A 38 5.26 16.04 3.25
C GLN A 38 6.16 14.85 3.59
N ALA A 39 6.95 14.94 4.65
CA ALA A 39 7.77 13.84 5.15
C ALA A 39 6.90 12.65 5.58
N ASP A 40 5.82 12.92 6.31
CA ASP A 40 4.84 11.89 6.71
C ASP A 40 4.15 11.26 5.50
N HIS A 41 3.73 12.08 4.53
CA HIS A 41 3.13 11.59 3.29
C HIS A 41 4.12 10.72 2.50
N PHE A 42 5.37 11.15 2.38
CA PHE A 42 6.42 10.40 1.70
C PHE A 42 6.73 9.07 2.40
N ALA A 43 6.79 9.06 3.73
CA ALA A 43 6.97 7.83 4.51
C ALA A 43 5.78 6.87 4.32
N GLY A 44 4.55 7.38 4.28
CA GLY A 44 3.36 6.60 3.94
C GLY A 44 3.41 6.01 2.53
N TRP A 45 3.82 6.83 1.56
CA TRP A 45 4.01 6.39 0.19
C TRP A 45 5.10 5.31 0.07
N MET A 46 6.22 5.46 0.76
CA MET A 46 7.29 4.46 0.77
C MET A 46 6.80 3.11 1.32
N ARG A 47 6.08 3.11 2.45
CA ARG A 47 5.44 1.88 2.98
C ARG A 47 4.46 1.25 1.99
N SER A 48 3.77 2.05 1.19
CA SER A 48 2.87 1.53 0.15
C SER A 48 3.63 0.80 -0.97
N GLN A 49 4.87 1.21 -1.27
CA GLN A 49 5.70 0.56 -2.29
C GLN A 49 6.08 -0.87 -1.89
N ASP A 50 6.23 -1.18 -0.60
CA ASP A 50 6.53 -2.53 -0.11
C ASP A 50 5.43 -3.55 -0.42
N THR A 51 4.21 -3.08 -0.67
CA THR A 51 3.07 -3.95 -1.01
C THR A 51 3.11 -4.41 -2.47
N VAL A 52 3.70 -3.61 -3.36
CA VAL A 52 3.80 -3.92 -4.80
C VAL A 52 4.50 -5.25 -5.09
N PRO A 53 5.69 -5.57 -4.54
CA PRO A 53 6.35 -6.85 -4.78
C PRO A 53 5.54 -8.04 -4.22
N VAL A 54 4.84 -7.85 -3.10
CA VAL A 54 3.97 -8.89 -2.51
C VAL A 54 2.80 -9.20 -3.46
N ILE A 55 2.08 -8.18 -3.94
CA ILE A 55 0.98 -8.35 -4.90
C ILE A 55 1.48 -9.01 -6.18
N ARG A 56 2.64 -8.58 -6.69
CA ARG A 56 3.27 -9.17 -7.87
C ARG A 56 3.52 -10.66 -7.68
N SER A 57 4.18 -11.05 -6.58
CA SER A 57 4.50 -12.45 -6.28
C SER A 57 3.23 -13.32 -6.16
N ILE A 58 2.17 -12.82 -5.52
CA ILE A 58 0.89 -13.53 -5.43
C ILE A 58 0.30 -13.78 -6.83
N ARG A 59 0.28 -12.76 -7.69
CA ARG A 59 -0.24 -12.87 -9.05
C ARG A 59 0.59 -13.81 -9.92
N GLU A 60 1.91 -13.71 -9.86
CA GLU A 60 2.83 -14.57 -10.60
C GLU A 60 2.65 -16.05 -10.20
N ARG A 61 2.56 -16.32 -8.89
CA ARG A 61 2.29 -17.67 -8.39
C ARG A 61 0.94 -18.18 -8.87
N GLY A 62 -0.11 -17.35 -8.83
CA GLY A 62 -1.44 -17.71 -9.33
C GLY A 62 -1.43 -18.05 -10.81
N GLN A 63 -0.74 -17.24 -11.63
CA GLN A 63 -0.61 -17.47 -13.06
C GLN A 63 0.15 -18.76 -13.36
N MET A 64 1.25 -19.02 -12.64
CA MET A 64 2.01 -20.26 -12.78
C MET A 64 1.14 -21.50 -12.50
N LEU A 65 0.35 -21.47 -11.41
CA LEU A 65 -0.56 -22.57 -11.07
C LEU A 65 -1.65 -22.76 -12.12
N SER A 66 -2.19 -21.66 -12.66
CA SER A 66 -3.18 -21.67 -13.74
C SER A 66 -2.62 -22.34 -15.00
N THR A 67 -1.45 -21.88 -15.48
CA THR A 67 -0.79 -22.46 -16.66
C THR A 67 -0.55 -23.96 -16.50
N GLN A 68 0.00 -24.39 -15.36
CA GLN A 68 0.22 -25.82 -15.09
C GLN A 68 -1.08 -26.64 -15.11
N ALA A 69 -2.16 -26.09 -14.57
CA ALA A 69 -3.45 -26.77 -14.51
C ALA A 69 -4.08 -26.88 -15.90
N VAL A 70 -4.01 -25.81 -16.70
CA VAL A 70 -4.47 -25.80 -18.10
C VAL A 70 -3.67 -26.78 -18.95
N ASP A 71 -2.33 -26.82 -18.85
CA ASP A 71 -1.50 -27.76 -19.60
C ASP A 71 -1.82 -29.23 -19.26
N LYS A 72 -2.20 -29.50 -18.00
CA LYS A 72 -2.67 -30.83 -17.61
C LYS A 72 -4.04 -31.13 -18.22
N ALA A 73 -4.96 -30.18 -18.20
CA ALA A 73 -6.30 -30.32 -18.77
C ALA A 73 -6.24 -30.56 -20.29
N LEU A 74 -5.45 -29.77 -21.02
CA LEU A 74 -5.27 -29.93 -22.48
C LEU A 74 -4.76 -31.32 -22.83
N ARG A 75 -3.75 -31.83 -22.11
CA ARG A 75 -3.25 -33.20 -22.32
C ARG A 75 -4.31 -34.27 -22.08
N GLN A 76 -5.21 -34.08 -21.11
CA GLN A 76 -6.31 -35.02 -20.86
C GLN A 76 -7.34 -34.98 -22.00
N LEU A 77 -7.64 -33.80 -22.52
CA LEU A 77 -8.55 -33.64 -23.67
C LEU A 77 -7.97 -34.29 -24.93
N GLU A 78 -6.68 -34.09 -25.20
CA GLU A 78 -5.97 -34.71 -26.33
C GLU A 78 -5.96 -36.24 -26.23
N GLN A 79 -5.97 -36.78 -25.01
CA GLN A 79 -6.09 -38.22 -24.74
C GLN A 79 -7.53 -38.76 -24.83
N GLY A 80 -8.50 -37.90 -25.18
CA GLY A 80 -9.90 -38.28 -25.36
C GLY A 80 -10.74 -38.29 -24.09
N ALA A 81 -10.27 -37.67 -23.00
CA ALA A 81 -11.09 -37.52 -21.79
C ALA A 81 -12.31 -36.61 -22.03
N SER A 82 -13.40 -36.86 -21.30
CA SER A 82 -14.60 -36.03 -21.36
C SER A 82 -14.29 -34.58 -20.96
N ALA A 83 -14.66 -33.63 -21.82
CA ALA A 83 -14.43 -32.21 -21.57
C ALA A 83 -15.09 -31.73 -20.27
N GLU A 84 -16.29 -32.21 -19.96
CA GLU A 84 -17.00 -31.86 -18.73
C GLU A 84 -16.23 -32.31 -17.47
N MET A 85 -15.70 -33.54 -17.50
CA MET A 85 -14.88 -34.06 -16.41
C MET A 85 -13.60 -33.24 -16.25
N VAL A 86 -12.89 -32.99 -17.35
CA VAL A 86 -11.61 -32.26 -17.33
C VAL A 86 -11.80 -30.84 -16.81
N MET A 87 -12.84 -30.13 -17.27
CA MET A 87 -13.13 -28.77 -16.83
C MET A 87 -13.50 -28.70 -15.35
N THR A 88 -14.30 -29.66 -14.87
CA THR A 88 -14.65 -29.77 -13.44
C THR A 88 -13.41 -30.02 -12.59
N GLU A 89 -12.53 -30.92 -13.02
CA GLU A 89 -11.30 -31.24 -12.30
C GLU A 89 -10.29 -30.10 -12.32
N LEU A 90 -10.18 -29.38 -13.45
CA LEU A 90 -9.38 -28.17 -13.58
C LEU A 90 -9.82 -27.10 -12.57
N ALA A 91 -11.11 -26.77 -12.56
CA ALA A 91 -11.67 -25.76 -11.67
C ALA A 91 -11.43 -26.12 -10.19
N ARG A 92 -11.71 -27.38 -9.82
CA ARG A 92 -11.50 -27.90 -8.46
C ARG A 92 -10.02 -27.85 -8.06
N THR A 93 -9.14 -28.36 -8.92
CA THR A 93 -7.69 -28.44 -8.63
C THR A 93 -7.08 -27.06 -8.50
N LEU A 94 -7.40 -26.14 -9.42
CA LEU A 94 -6.87 -24.79 -9.40
C LEU A 94 -7.33 -24.03 -8.14
N THR A 95 -8.63 -24.10 -7.82
CA THR A 95 -9.19 -23.47 -6.61
C THR A 95 -8.50 -23.99 -5.35
N ASN A 96 -8.37 -25.31 -5.22
CA ASN A 96 -7.69 -25.91 -4.06
C ASN A 96 -6.23 -25.48 -3.97
N LYS A 97 -5.49 -25.47 -5.09
CA LYS A 97 -4.08 -25.07 -5.09
C LYS A 97 -3.88 -23.59 -4.73
N LEU A 98 -4.76 -22.70 -5.21
CA LEU A 98 -4.70 -21.27 -4.89
C LEU A 98 -5.01 -21.00 -3.42
N LEU A 99 -5.99 -21.70 -2.85
CA LEU A 99 -6.48 -21.42 -1.50
C LEU A 99 -5.77 -22.23 -0.40
N HIS A 100 -5.07 -23.32 -0.73
CA HIS A 100 -4.46 -24.21 0.26
C HIS A 100 -3.54 -23.47 1.24
N GLU A 101 -2.56 -22.71 0.73
CA GLU A 101 -1.58 -22.04 1.61
C GLU A 101 -2.24 -20.92 2.44
N PRO A 102 -3.01 -19.98 1.86
CA PRO A 102 -3.73 -18.98 2.65
C PRO A 102 -4.64 -19.59 3.72
N SER A 103 -5.39 -20.65 3.39
CA SER A 103 -6.25 -21.34 4.35
C SER A 103 -5.46 -22.04 5.46
N ARG A 104 -4.30 -22.63 5.13
CA ARG A 104 -3.42 -23.26 6.13
C ARG A 104 -2.87 -22.22 7.10
N GLN A 105 -2.38 -21.09 6.58
CA GLN A 105 -1.85 -20.00 7.40
C GLN A 105 -2.91 -19.39 8.31
N LEU A 106 -4.14 -19.20 7.82
CA LEU A 106 -5.25 -18.70 8.64
C LEU A 106 -5.66 -19.67 9.75
N ARG A 107 -5.66 -20.98 9.49
CA ARG A 107 -5.92 -21.98 10.53
C ARG A 107 -4.82 -22.01 11.59
N GLN A 108 -3.57 -21.91 11.15
CA GLN A 108 -2.43 -21.87 12.07
C GLN A 108 -2.48 -20.63 12.96
N SER A 109 -2.74 -19.45 12.39
CA SER A 109 -2.85 -18.21 13.16
C SER A 109 -3.99 -18.29 14.17
N ALA A 110 -5.14 -18.87 13.79
CA ALA A 110 -6.30 -19.04 14.68
C ALA A 110 -6.00 -19.94 15.89
N PHE A 111 -5.05 -20.87 15.76
CA PHE A 111 -4.63 -21.73 16.86
C PHE A 111 -3.62 -21.06 17.80
N GLU A 112 -2.82 -20.12 17.30
CA GLU A 112 -1.74 -19.46 18.06
C GLU A 112 -2.18 -18.21 18.82
N SER A 113 -3.39 -17.67 18.56
CA SER A 113 -3.87 -16.42 19.17
C SER A 113 -5.16 -16.65 19.97
N ASP A 114 -5.16 -16.27 21.26
CA ASP A 114 -6.27 -16.48 22.19
C ASP A 114 -7.48 -15.54 21.94
N GLU A 115 -7.26 -14.26 21.59
CA GLU A 115 -8.31 -13.26 21.31
C GLU A 115 -7.80 -12.18 20.34
N ASN A 116 -8.65 -11.73 19.40
CA ASN A 116 -8.36 -10.72 18.36
C ASN A 116 -7.19 -11.08 17.43
N ASN A 117 -7.43 -12.01 16.50
CA ASN A 117 -6.41 -12.38 15.51
C ASN A 117 -6.38 -11.38 14.33
N PRO A 118 -5.35 -10.52 14.21
CA PRO A 118 -5.28 -9.51 13.16
C PRO A 118 -5.22 -10.12 11.74
N MET A 119 -4.75 -11.37 11.62
CA MET A 119 -4.69 -12.07 10.34
C MET A 119 -6.08 -12.51 9.87
N ILE A 120 -6.97 -12.89 10.78
CA ILE A 120 -8.36 -13.22 10.45
C ILE A 120 -9.10 -11.96 10.00
N ASP A 121 -8.94 -10.85 10.71
CA ASP A 121 -9.54 -9.56 10.33
C ASP A 121 -9.02 -9.07 8.98
N ALA A 122 -7.71 -9.17 8.75
CA ALA A 122 -7.11 -8.84 7.47
C ALA A 122 -7.67 -9.73 6.35
N ALA A 123 -7.82 -11.05 6.57
CA ALA A 123 -8.40 -11.95 5.58
C ALA A 123 -9.86 -11.63 5.28
N ARG A 124 -10.68 -11.30 6.30
CA ARG A 124 -12.07 -10.85 6.09
C ARG A 124 -12.13 -9.61 5.19
N ARG A 125 -11.26 -8.63 5.42
CA ARG A 125 -11.16 -7.43 4.60
C ARG A 125 -10.65 -7.71 3.18
N LEU A 126 -9.61 -8.54 3.05
CA LEU A 126 -9.01 -8.89 1.75
C LEU A 126 -9.98 -9.69 0.85
N PHE A 127 -10.72 -10.63 1.42
CA PHE A 127 -11.68 -11.47 0.68
C PHE A 127 -13.12 -10.95 0.71
N ASN A 128 -13.37 -9.81 1.36
CA ASN A 128 -14.70 -9.22 1.51
C ASN A 128 -15.75 -10.21 2.08
N ILE A 129 -15.38 -10.90 3.16
CA ILE A 129 -16.23 -11.90 3.83
C ILE A 129 -16.95 -11.22 5.01
N LYS A 130 -18.27 -11.40 5.12
CA LYS A 130 -19.09 -10.96 6.26
C LYS A 130 -19.05 -12.00 7.39
N ASP A 131 -19.24 -11.54 8.63
CA ASP A 131 -19.35 -12.39 9.83
C ASP A 131 -20.45 -13.45 9.71
#